data_AF-A0A8J4PLI6-F1
#
_entry.id   AF-A0A8J4PLI6-F1
#
_cell.length_a   1.000
_cell.length_b   1.000
_cell.length_c   1.000
_cell.angle_alpha   90.00
_cell.angle_beta   90.00
_cell.angle_gamma   90.00
#
_symmetry.space_group_name_H-M   'P 1'
#
loop_
_entity.id
_entity.type
_entity.pdbx_description
1 polymer ?
#
loop_
_entity_poly.entity_id
_entity_poly.type
_entity_poly.pdbx_seq_one_letter_code
_entity_poly.pdbx_strand_id
1 'polypeptide(L)'
;MVRRGRVKPQQYTHRGYHAKHPREARFYKKLLKQVSNNKIRLAVTSSHVLTSLIRNFTKELVDVAIEATIYRGKGTLTARSIQCGLRVCLGGGQLLHFAIVHGMSAVTKMHLKDKPIIPVSYIRNQIKSSLTRLRVAKDACVYLSAVIEYLCFEILELSFNTANNMKLTQITPRHIFLSINDDPELCKAFNKPGTVFVQGGSASFHVKNNNVQE
;
A
#
# COMPACT_ATOMS: atom_id res chain seq x y z
N MET A 1 6.69 -6.88 38.79
CA MET A 1 6.57 -5.52 38.23
C MET A 1 7.34 -5.44 36.92
N VAL A 2 6.64 -5.55 35.78
CA VAL A 2 7.26 -5.47 34.44
C VAL A 2 7.37 -4.00 34.05
N ARG A 3 8.60 -3.49 33.89
CA ARG A 3 8.86 -2.12 33.44
C ARG A 3 8.37 -1.96 32.00
N ARG A 4 7.22 -1.32 31.81
CA ARG A 4 6.75 -0.83 30.50
C ARG A 4 7.75 0.21 30.00
N GLY A 5 8.62 -0.19 29.08
CA GLY A 5 9.49 0.74 28.37
C GLY A 5 8.64 1.76 27.63
N ARG A 6 8.86 3.06 27.89
CA ARG A 6 8.26 4.14 27.11
C ARG A 6 8.81 4.04 25.68
N VAL A 7 7.99 3.56 24.76
CA VAL A 7 8.25 3.69 23.32
C VAL A 7 8.25 5.19 23.02
N LYS A 8 9.41 5.75 22.66
CA LYS A 8 9.49 7.16 22.25
C LYS A 8 8.64 7.32 20.97
N PRO A 9 7.73 8.30 20.89
CA PRO A 9 7.03 8.57 19.64
C PRO A 9 8.08 8.89 18.57
N GLN A 10 8.05 8.13 17.48
CA GLN A 10 8.98 8.33 16.38
C GLN A 10 8.66 9.69 15.75
N GLN A 11 9.49 10.68 16.05
CA GLN A 11 9.35 12.01 15.47
C GLN A 11 9.51 11.90 13.95
N TYR A 12 8.46 12.24 13.21
CA TYR A 12 8.51 12.36 11.76
C TYR A 12 9.40 13.54 11.40
N THR A 13 10.68 13.28 11.12
CA THR A 13 11.58 14.31 10.59
C THR A 13 11.11 14.67 9.19
N HIS A 14 10.48 15.84 9.04
CA HIS A 14 10.18 16.46 7.75
C HIS A 14 11.49 16.80 7.01
N ARG A 15 12.08 15.83 6.30
CA ARG A 15 13.05 16.14 5.24
C ARG A 15 12.27 16.72 4.06
N GLY A 16 12.68 17.91 3.62
CA GLY A 16 11.99 18.71 2.60
C GLY A 16 11.53 17.91 1.37
N TYR A 17 10.32 18.24 0.93
CA TYR A 17 9.74 17.81 -0.34
C TYR A 17 10.57 18.36 -1.51
N HIS A 18 11.70 17.73 -1.82
CA HIS A 18 12.43 18.04 -3.05
C HIS A 18 11.67 17.48 -4.27
N ALA A 19 11.58 18.31 -5.30
CA ALA A 19 10.85 18.19 -6.57
C ALA A 19 11.17 16.97 -7.47
N LYS A 20 11.66 15.85 -6.92
CA LYS A 20 11.98 14.62 -7.67
C LYS A 20 10.86 13.59 -7.50
N HIS A 21 10.45 13.00 -8.62
CA HIS A 21 9.51 11.87 -8.61
C HIS A 21 9.98 10.76 -7.66
N PRO A 22 9.08 10.15 -6.85
CA PRO A 22 9.43 9.00 -6.04
C PRO A 22 9.90 7.86 -6.96
N ARG A 23 10.78 6.98 -6.47
CA ARG A 23 11.30 5.84 -7.25
C ARG A 23 10.16 4.95 -7.75
N GLU A 24 9.10 4.87 -6.94
CA GLU A 24 7.86 4.13 -7.16
C GLU A 24 6.97 4.76 -8.25
N ALA A 25 7.16 6.03 -8.63
CA ALA A 25 6.36 6.70 -9.66
C ALA A 25 6.41 5.97 -11.00
N ARG A 26 7.51 5.28 -11.30
CA ARG A 26 7.63 4.47 -12.52
C ARG A 26 6.65 3.29 -12.51
N PHE A 27 6.36 2.71 -11.35
CA PHE A 27 5.40 1.61 -11.21
C PHE A 27 3.98 2.14 -11.44
N TYR A 28 3.62 3.24 -10.79
CA TYR A 28 2.31 3.85 -10.94
C TYR A 28 2.01 4.30 -12.36
N LYS A 29 3.00 4.86 -13.08
CA LYS A 29 2.84 5.21 -14.50
C LYS A 29 2.58 3.99 -15.38
N LYS A 30 3.22 2.85 -15.10
CA LYS A 30 2.99 1.60 -15.85
C LYS A 30 1.61 1.02 -15.56
N LEU A 31 1.18 1.01 -14.30
CA LEU A 31 -0.16 0.57 -13.91
C LEU A 31 -1.24 1.48 -14.51
N LEU A 32 -1.07 2.79 -14.40
CA LEU A 32 -2.02 3.75 -14.96
C LEU A 32 -2.14 3.65 -16.49
N LYS A 33 -1.06 3.26 -17.18
CA LYS A 33 -1.11 2.98 -18.62
C LYS A 33 -2.04 1.81 -18.94
N GLN A 34 -2.11 0.79 -18.08
CA GLN A 34 -3.03 -0.34 -18.26
C GLN A 34 -4.49 0.05 -18.01
N VAL A 35 -4.74 0.92 -17.03
CA VAL A 35 -6.09 1.41 -16.70
C VAL A 35 -6.63 2.35 -17.78
N SER A 36 -5.83 3.35 -18.17
CA SER A 36 -6.32 4.52 -18.91
C SER A 36 -5.90 4.55 -20.39
N ASN A 37 -5.09 3.61 -20.87
CA ASN A 37 -4.48 3.65 -22.21
C ASN A 37 -3.85 5.01 -22.56
N ASN A 38 -3.11 5.59 -21.61
CA ASN A 38 -2.46 6.91 -21.70
C ASN A 38 -3.39 8.13 -21.82
N LYS A 39 -4.69 8.00 -21.54
CA LYS A 39 -5.65 9.12 -21.62
C LYS A 39 -5.47 10.16 -20.51
N ILE A 40 -4.86 9.80 -19.39
CA ILE A 40 -4.75 10.68 -18.20
C ILE A 40 -3.33 10.73 -17.65
N ARG A 41 -2.93 11.87 -17.08
CA ARG A 41 -1.62 12.05 -16.41
C ARG A 41 -1.73 11.82 -14.91
N LEU A 42 -0.66 11.36 -14.26
CA LEU A 42 -0.56 11.28 -12.80
C LEU A 42 0.28 12.45 -12.26
N ALA A 43 -0.26 13.25 -11.34
CA ALA A 43 0.50 14.32 -10.72
C ALA A 43 1.69 13.78 -9.91
N VAL A 44 2.77 14.57 -9.80
CA VAL A 44 3.94 14.20 -8.98
C VAL A 44 3.54 14.08 -7.50
N THR A 45 2.75 15.04 -7.00
CA THR A 45 2.18 15.03 -5.65
C THR A 45 1.30 13.80 -5.40
N SER A 46 0.46 13.41 -6.37
CA SER A 46 -0.33 12.18 -6.31
C SER A 46 0.56 10.94 -6.17
N SER A 47 1.69 10.91 -6.90
CA SER A 47 2.66 9.81 -6.79
C SER A 47 3.26 9.73 -5.39
N HIS A 48 3.54 10.87 -4.74
CA HIS A 48 4.02 10.89 -3.35
C HIS A 48 2.97 10.42 -2.35
N VAL A 49 1.72 10.84 -2.53
CA VAL A 49 0.60 10.38 -1.69
C VAL A 49 0.45 8.86 -1.80
N LEU A 50 0.36 8.33 -3.02
CA LEU A 50 0.24 6.89 -3.25
C LEU A 50 1.45 6.12 -2.70
N THR A 51 2.67 6.66 -2.86
CA THR A 51 3.88 6.07 -2.27
C THR A 51 3.77 5.97 -0.74
N SER A 52 3.27 7.01 -0.09
CA SER A 52 3.15 7.06 1.37
C SER A 52 2.10 6.07 1.88
N LEU A 53 0.93 6.05 1.24
CA LEU A 53 -0.15 5.10 1.55
C LEU A 53 0.33 3.65 1.42
N ILE A 54 0.93 3.32 0.29
CA ILE A 54 1.38 1.96 -0.01
C ILE A 54 2.52 1.54 0.92
N ARG A 55 3.49 2.42 1.20
CA ARG A 55 4.57 2.10 2.13
C ARG A 55 4.07 1.87 3.55
N ASN A 56 3.13 2.68 4.02
CA ASN A 56 2.53 2.52 5.35
C ASN A 56 1.79 1.18 5.47
N PHE A 57 0.91 0.90 4.50
CA PHE A 57 0.20 -0.38 4.43
C PHE A 57 1.16 -1.59 4.34
N THR A 58 2.16 -1.50 3.47
CA THR A 58 3.16 -2.57 3.30
C THR A 58 3.91 -2.83 4.60
N LYS A 59 4.32 -1.77 5.32
CA LYS A 59 5.02 -1.90 6.59
C LYS A 59 4.15 -2.61 7.62
N GLU A 60 2.93 -2.14 7.81
CA GLU A 60 1.99 -2.75 8.76
C GLU A 60 1.72 -4.22 8.43
N LEU A 61 1.45 -4.54 7.17
CA LEU A 61 1.23 -5.90 6.70
C LEU A 61 2.43 -6.80 6.98
N VAL A 62 3.64 -6.31 6.72
CA VAL A 62 4.88 -7.06 6.95
C VAL A 62 5.11 -7.27 8.45
N ASP A 63 4.88 -6.26 9.28
CA ASP A 63 5.04 -6.35 10.73
C ASP A 63 4.10 -7.41 11.32
N VAL A 64 2.81 -7.38 10.95
CA VAL A 64 1.82 -8.40 11.35
C VAL A 64 2.22 -9.79 10.85
N ALA A 65 2.72 -9.90 9.61
CA ALA A 65 3.15 -11.18 9.05
C ALA A 65 4.38 -11.76 9.78
N ILE A 66 5.33 -10.91 10.17
CA ILE A 66 6.52 -11.27 10.96
C ILE A 66 6.09 -11.79 12.33
N GLU A 67 5.23 -11.07 13.03
CA GLU A 67 4.69 -11.50 14.32
C GLU A 67 3.99 -12.85 14.22
N ALA A 68 3.13 -13.03 13.21
CA ALA A 68 2.45 -14.29 12.96
C ALA A 68 3.43 -15.44 12.62
N THR A 69 4.56 -15.16 11.96
CA THR A 69 5.61 -16.15 11.71
C THR A 69 6.32 -16.55 13.00
N ILE A 70 6.65 -15.59 13.86
CA ILE A 70 7.30 -15.82 15.16
C ILE A 70 6.38 -16.61 16.09
N TYR A 71 5.10 -16.23 16.17
CA TYR A 71 4.10 -16.92 17.00
C TYR A 71 3.94 -18.40 16.64
N ARG A 72 4.07 -18.74 15.34
CA ARG A 72 4.05 -20.13 14.85
C ARG A 72 5.37 -20.89 15.05
N GLY A 73 6.37 -20.28 15.67
CA GLY A 73 7.71 -20.87 15.86
C GLY A 73 8.44 -21.15 14.55
N LYS A 74 8.13 -20.43 13.46
CA LYS A 74 8.78 -20.63 12.16
C LYS A 74 9.90 -19.60 11.96
N GLY A 75 11.04 -20.04 11.43
CA GLY A 75 12.18 -19.17 11.11
C GLY A 75 12.13 -18.52 9.73
N THR A 76 11.06 -18.72 8.96
CA THR A 76 10.95 -18.26 7.57
C THR A 76 9.60 -17.59 7.32
N LEU A 77 9.64 -16.34 6.86
CA LEU A 77 8.49 -15.60 6.38
C LEU A 77 8.05 -16.16 5.02
N THR A 78 6.83 -16.68 4.96
CA THR A 78 6.24 -17.37 3.80
C THR A 78 5.05 -16.59 3.22
N ALA A 79 4.64 -16.92 1.98
CA ALA A 79 3.44 -16.34 1.37
C ALA A 79 2.19 -16.53 2.26
N ARG A 80 2.04 -17.69 2.90
CA ARG A 80 0.97 -17.96 3.87
C ARG A 80 0.98 -17.02 5.07
N SER A 81 2.16 -16.57 5.50
CA SER A 81 2.29 -15.62 6.62
C SER A 81 1.81 -14.24 6.21
N ILE A 82 2.17 -13.81 5.01
CA ILE A 82 1.71 -12.54 4.44
C ILE A 82 0.21 -12.57 4.16
N GLN A 83 -0.31 -13.66 3.60
CA GLN A 83 -1.75 -13.85 3.41
C GLN A 83 -2.52 -13.79 4.74
N CYS A 84 -1.97 -14.36 5.81
CA CYS A 84 -2.57 -14.26 7.14
C CYS A 84 -2.59 -12.82 7.64
N GLY A 85 -1.47 -12.09 7.51
CA GLY A 85 -1.42 -10.68 7.85
C GLY A 85 -2.36 -9.82 6.99
N LEU A 86 -2.55 -10.19 5.72
CA LEU A 86 -3.44 -9.49 4.81
C LEU A 86 -4.90 -9.57 5.27
N ARG A 87 -5.31 -10.75 5.74
CA ARG A 87 -6.63 -10.96 6.35
C ARG A 87 -6.82 -10.10 7.59
N VAL A 88 -5.77 -9.88 8.39
CA VAL A 88 -5.83 -8.98 9.55
C VAL A 88 -5.93 -7.52 9.11
N CYS A 89 -5.13 -7.11 8.11
CA CYS A 89 -5.04 -5.71 7.69
C CYS A 89 -6.28 -5.21 6.93
N LEU A 90 -6.86 -6.07 6.07
CA LEU A 90 -8.05 -5.75 5.28
C LEU A 90 -9.34 -6.28 5.92
N GLY A 91 -9.24 -7.23 6.86
CA GLY A 91 -10.38 -7.87 7.51
C GLY A 91 -11.08 -8.89 6.63
N GLY A 92 -11.94 -8.42 5.72
CA GLY A 92 -12.86 -9.22 4.91
C GLY A 92 -13.24 -8.51 3.62
N GLY A 93 -14.19 -9.08 2.87
CA GLY A 93 -14.78 -8.40 1.72
C GLY A 93 -14.13 -8.69 0.36
N GLN A 94 -14.54 -7.94 -0.66
CA GLN A 94 -14.17 -8.19 -2.05
C GLN A 94 -12.70 -7.82 -2.32
N LEU A 95 -12.25 -6.68 -1.80
CA LEU A 95 -10.86 -6.21 -1.88
C LEU A 95 -9.89 -7.26 -1.33
N LEU A 96 -10.19 -7.85 -0.18
CA LEU A 96 -9.37 -8.93 0.39
C LEU A 96 -9.40 -10.17 -0.52
N HIS A 97 -10.58 -10.58 -0.98
CA HIS A 97 -10.72 -11.77 -1.82
C HIS A 97 -9.87 -11.66 -3.09
N PHE A 98 -10.03 -10.57 -3.84
CA PHE A 98 -9.29 -10.32 -5.06
C PHE A 98 -7.79 -10.14 -4.81
N ALA A 99 -7.39 -9.46 -3.72
CA ALA A 99 -5.99 -9.37 -3.34
C ALA A 99 -5.36 -10.75 -3.09
N ILE A 100 -6.08 -11.66 -2.42
CA ILE A 100 -5.62 -13.03 -2.20
C ILE A 100 -5.49 -13.78 -3.53
N VAL A 101 -6.51 -13.72 -4.38
CA VAL A 101 -6.53 -14.43 -5.68
C VAL A 101 -5.41 -13.93 -6.59
N HIS A 102 -5.18 -12.62 -6.64
CA HIS A 102 -4.12 -12.01 -7.44
C HIS A 102 -2.73 -12.42 -6.93
N GLY A 103 -2.53 -12.37 -5.60
CA GLY A 103 -1.30 -12.82 -4.95
C GLY A 103 -0.99 -14.30 -5.19
N MET A 104 -1.99 -15.18 -5.03
CA MET A 104 -1.85 -16.62 -5.27
C MET A 104 -1.56 -16.91 -6.73
N SER A 105 -2.27 -16.27 -7.65
CA SER A 105 -2.05 -16.40 -9.09
C SER A 105 -0.62 -16.04 -9.48
N ALA A 106 -0.06 -14.98 -8.90
CA ALA A 106 1.33 -14.58 -9.17
C ALA A 106 2.35 -15.59 -8.66
N VAL A 107 2.12 -16.21 -7.51
CA VAL A 107 2.99 -17.27 -6.98
C VAL A 107 2.96 -18.49 -7.91
N THR A 108 1.78 -18.93 -8.33
CA THR A 108 1.65 -20.08 -9.26
C THR A 108 2.29 -19.80 -10.61
N LYS A 109 2.13 -18.58 -11.14
CA LYS A 109 2.68 -18.16 -12.43
C LYS A 109 4.14 -17.70 -12.37
N MET A 110 4.82 -17.78 -11.22
CA MET A 110 6.18 -17.21 -11.04
C MET A 110 7.24 -17.82 -11.97
N HIS A 111 7.00 -19.02 -12.48
CA HIS A 111 7.86 -19.72 -13.44
C HIS A 111 7.65 -19.25 -14.88
N LEU A 112 6.55 -18.54 -15.14
CA LEU A 112 6.22 -17.94 -16.43
C LEU A 112 6.92 -16.57 -16.57
N LYS A 113 6.96 -16.05 -17.80
CA LYS A 113 7.56 -14.73 -18.08
C LYS A 113 6.77 -13.56 -17.47
N ASP A 114 5.53 -13.80 -17.01
CA ASP A 114 4.66 -12.80 -16.39
C ASP A 114 5.09 -12.53 -14.94
N LYS A 115 5.89 -11.47 -14.79
CA LYS A 115 6.30 -10.95 -13.49
C LYS A 115 5.47 -9.72 -13.14
N PRO A 116 5.17 -9.48 -11.86
CA PRO A 116 4.54 -8.24 -11.42
C PRO A 116 5.33 -7.01 -11.91
N ILE A 117 4.60 -5.95 -12.27
CA ILE A 117 5.15 -4.63 -12.62
C ILE A 117 5.99 -4.07 -11.46
N ILE A 118 5.51 -4.26 -10.22
CA ILE A 118 6.28 -3.93 -9.03
C ILE A 118 7.43 -4.95 -8.91
N PRO A 119 8.70 -4.50 -8.85
CA PRO A 119 9.83 -5.43 -8.78
C PRO A 119 9.86 -6.21 -7.45
N VAL A 120 9.99 -7.53 -7.54
CA VAL A 120 10.13 -8.41 -6.37
C VAL A 120 11.34 -8.03 -5.50
N SER A 121 12.42 -7.52 -6.11
CA SER A 121 13.61 -7.04 -5.40
C SER A 121 13.33 -5.81 -4.54
N TYR A 122 12.46 -4.89 -5.01
CA TYR A 122 12.04 -3.73 -4.25
C TYR A 122 11.29 -4.17 -2.97
N ILE A 123 10.31 -5.07 -3.11
CA ILE A 123 9.56 -5.63 -1.99
C ILE A 123 10.47 -6.38 -1.02
N ARG A 124 11.38 -7.22 -1.52
CA ARG A 124 12.35 -7.93 -0.68
C ARG A 124 13.19 -6.98 0.16
N ASN A 125 13.63 -5.85 -0.40
CA ASN A 125 14.40 -4.84 0.33
C ASN A 125 13.55 -4.15 1.40
N GLN A 126 12.27 -3.88 1.12
CA GLN A 126 11.35 -3.35 2.12
C GLN A 126 11.16 -4.34 3.28
N ILE A 127 10.90 -5.62 3.00
CA ILE A 127 10.77 -6.64 4.05
C ILE A 127 12.05 -6.71 4.87
N LYS A 128 13.22 -6.79 4.22
CA LYS A 128 14.51 -6.87 4.92
C LYS A 128 14.79 -5.67 5.82
N SER A 129 14.29 -4.48 5.48
CA SER A 129 14.44 -3.29 6.33
C SER A 129 13.67 -3.38 7.64
N SER A 130 12.58 -4.15 7.67
CA SER A 130 11.78 -4.43 8.88
C SER A 130 12.20 -5.73 9.60
N LEU A 131 13.11 -6.51 9.03
CA LEU A 131 13.41 -7.87 9.49
C LEU A 131 14.66 -7.92 10.36
N THR A 132 14.59 -8.61 11.48
CA THR A 132 15.74 -8.78 12.39
C THR A 132 16.44 -10.13 12.25
N ARG A 133 15.71 -11.25 12.23
CA ARG A 133 16.32 -12.61 12.26
C ARG A 133 15.64 -13.68 11.39
N LEU A 134 14.53 -13.38 10.73
CA LEU A 134 13.81 -14.37 9.90
C LEU A 134 14.43 -14.49 8.51
N ARG A 135 14.31 -15.67 7.90
CA ARG A 135 14.53 -15.86 6.44
C ARG A 135 13.29 -15.41 5.67
N VAL A 136 13.45 -14.98 4.42
CA VAL A 136 12.32 -14.58 3.56
C VAL A 136 12.24 -15.52 2.36
N ALA A 137 11.12 -16.24 2.23
CA ALA A 137 10.85 -17.08 1.07
C ALA A 137 10.69 -16.23 -0.19
N LYS A 138 11.09 -16.77 -1.35
CA LYS A 138 10.92 -16.10 -2.66
C LYS A 138 9.44 -15.82 -2.92
N ASP A 139 8.60 -16.81 -2.68
CA ASP A 139 7.15 -16.75 -2.93
C ASP A 139 6.47 -15.69 -2.07
N ALA A 140 6.99 -15.45 -0.85
CA ALA A 140 6.51 -14.38 0.01
C ALA A 140 6.70 -13.00 -0.64
N CYS A 141 7.86 -12.78 -1.27
CA CYS A 141 8.14 -11.53 -1.97
C CYS A 141 7.27 -11.38 -3.23
N VAL A 142 7.07 -12.46 -3.99
CA VAL A 142 6.22 -12.46 -5.19
C VAL A 142 4.76 -12.17 -4.82
N TYR A 143 4.25 -12.88 -3.81
CA TYR A 143 2.89 -12.71 -3.30
C TYR A 143 2.65 -11.26 -2.86
N LEU A 144 3.52 -10.71 -2.02
CA LEU A 144 3.37 -9.33 -1.55
C LEU A 144 3.48 -8.32 -2.70
N SER A 145 4.37 -8.54 -3.66
CA SER A 145 4.49 -7.69 -4.84
C SER A 145 3.19 -7.63 -5.63
N ALA A 146 2.56 -8.77 -5.87
CA ALA A 146 1.29 -8.85 -6.60
C ALA A 146 0.11 -8.29 -5.82
N VAL A 147 0.09 -8.43 -4.48
CA VAL A 147 -0.94 -7.82 -3.61
C VAL A 147 -0.82 -6.30 -3.64
N ILE A 148 0.38 -5.75 -3.47
CA ILE A 148 0.59 -4.31 -3.51
C ILE A 148 0.25 -3.75 -4.89
N GLU A 149 0.59 -4.48 -5.96
CA GLU A 149 0.24 -4.10 -7.32
C GLU A 149 -1.26 -4.02 -7.53
N TYR A 150 -2.00 -5.03 -7.07
CA TYR A 150 -3.46 -5.04 -7.10
C TYR A 150 -4.06 -3.85 -6.36
N LEU A 151 -3.63 -3.58 -5.12
CA LEU A 151 -4.13 -2.44 -4.34
C LEU A 151 -3.80 -1.09 -5.00
N CYS A 152 -2.62 -0.96 -5.62
CA CYS A 152 -2.27 0.23 -6.38
C CYS A 152 -3.17 0.41 -7.60
N PHE A 153 -3.47 -0.69 -8.30
CA PHE A 153 -4.33 -0.69 -9.48
C PHE A 153 -5.75 -0.24 -9.10
N GLU A 154 -6.34 -0.83 -8.07
CA GLU A 154 -7.68 -0.50 -7.57
C GLU A 154 -7.81 1.00 -7.24
N ILE A 155 -6.86 1.54 -6.45
CA ILE A 155 -6.85 2.97 -6.09
C ILE A 155 -6.73 3.84 -7.35
N LEU A 156 -5.88 3.46 -8.30
CA LEU A 156 -5.67 4.23 -9.53
C LEU A 156 -6.88 4.19 -10.46
N GLU A 157 -7.57 3.05 -10.55
CA GLU A 157 -8.79 2.87 -11.34
C GLU A 157 -9.93 3.73 -10.79
N LEU A 158 -10.20 3.66 -9.49
CA LEU A 158 -11.19 4.52 -8.86
C LEU A 158 -10.83 6.00 -9.00
N SER A 159 -9.55 6.35 -8.80
CA SER A 159 -9.07 7.74 -8.97
C SER A 159 -9.20 8.24 -10.41
N PHE A 160 -9.03 7.35 -11.39
CA PHE A 160 -9.23 7.66 -12.80
C PHE A 160 -10.71 7.91 -13.10
N ASN A 161 -11.61 7.07 -12.58
CA ASN A 161 -13.06 7.24 -12.72
C ASN A 161 -13.51 8.57 -12.09
N THR A 162 -13.06 8.88 -10.88
CA THR A 162 -13.34 10.17 -10.23
C THR A 162 -12.81 11.35 -11.06
N ALA A 163 -11.59 11.25 -11.60
CA ALA A 163 -11.02 12.31 -12.44
C ALA A 163 -11.79 12.51 -13.75
N ASN A 164 -12.23 11.42 -14.40
CA ASN A 164 -13.04 11.46 -15.61
C ASN A 164 -14.43 12.08 -15.36
N ASN A 165 -15.06 11.72 -14.24
CA ASN A 165 -16.35 12.29 -13.83
C ASN A 165 -16.23 13.81 -13.62
N MET A 166 -15.09 14.27 -13.08
CA MET A 166 -14.75 15.68 -12.93
C MET A 166 -14.24 16.33 -14.24
N LYS A 167 -14.17 15.57 -15.35
CA LYS A 167 -13.66 15.99 -16.67
C LYS A 167 -12.23 16.55 -16.63
N LEU A 168 -11.39 16.02 -15.74
CA LEU A 168 -10.01 16.44 -15.58
C LEU A 168 -9.04 15.49 -16.28
N THR A 169 -8.00 16.05 -16.90
CA THR A 169 -6.97 15.30 -17.67
C THR A 169 -5.81 14.80 -16.80
N GLN A 170 -5.89 14.98 -15.48
CA GLN A 170 -4.85 14.60 -14.54
C GLN A 170 -5.41 14.11 -13.20
N ILE A 171 -4.86 13.00 -12.69
CA ILE A 171 -5.14 12.49 -11.35
C ILE A 171 -4.37 13.32 -10.32
N THR A 172 -5.10 14.06 -9.49
CA THR A 172 -4.58 14.88 -8.39
C THR A 172 -4.73 14.14 -7.05
N PRO A 173 -4.06 14.59 -5.96
CA PRO A 173 -4.25 14.01 -4.63
C PRO A 173 -5.72 14.02 -4.18
N ARG A 174 -6.52 14.98 -4.65
CA ARG A 174 -7.94 15.08 -4.33
C ARG A 174 -8.70 13.86 -4.85
N HIS A 175 -8.41 13.41 -6.06
CA HIS A 175 -9.09 12.26 -6.65
C HIS A 175 -8.77 10.99 -5.85
N ILE A 176 -7.49 10.78 -5.50
CA ILE A 176 -7.08 9.66 -4.64
C ILE A 176 -7.79 9.71 -3.29
N PHE A 177 -7.86 10.88 -2.66
CA PHE A 177 -8.55 11.04 -1.38
C PHE A 177 -10.04 10.71 -1.48
N LEU A 178 -10.73 11.25 -2.49
CA LEU A 178 -12.15 10.98 -2.68
C LEU A 178 -12.41 9.50 -2.94
N SER A 179 -11.68 8.89 -3.89
CA SER A 179 -11.82 7.47 -4.21
C SER A 179 -11.59 6.54 -3.03
N ILE A 180 -10.64 6.87 -2.13
CA ILE A 180 -10.41 6.07 -0.93
C ILE A 180 -11.54 6.25 0.10
N ASN A 181 -12.11 7.45 0.25
CA ASN A 181 -13.19 7.68 1.20
C ASN A 181 -14.54 7.16 0.71
N ASP A 182 -14.77 7.20 -0.60
CA ASP A 182 -16.01 6.72 -1.23
C ASP A 182 -16.08 5.18 -1.20
N ASP A 183 -14.94 4.50 -1.14
CA ASP A 183 -14.86 3.03 -1.01
C ASP A 183 -14.65 2.60 0.46
N PRO A 184 -15.60 1.88 1.07
CA PRO A 184 -15.52 1.53 2.49
C PRO A 184 -14.40 0.55 2.84
N GLU A 185 -14.02 -0.33 1.91
CA GLU A 185 -12.97 -1.33 2.13
C GLU A 185 -11.58 -0.67 2.06
N LEU A 186 -11.36 0.24 1.11
CA LEU A 186 -10.15 1.06 1.00
C LEU A 186 -10.05 2.08 2.12
N CYS A 187 -11.15 2.72 2.51
CA CYS A 187 -11.18 3.67 3.63
C CYS A 187 -10.69 2.96 4.89
N LYS A 188 -11.23 1.79 5.21
CA LYS A 188 -10.79 1.00 6.38
C LYS A 188 -9.32 0.57 6.29
N ALA A 189 -8.84 0.22 5.09
CA ALA A 189 -7.48 -0.26 4.88
C ALA A 189 -6.42 0.85 5.00
N PHE A 190 -6.69 2.05 4.47
CA PHE A 190 -5.70 3.11 4.29
C PHE A 190 -5.91 4.33 5.20
N ASN A 191 -7.12 4.52 5.74
CA ASN A 191 -7.48 5.68 6.56
C ASN A 191 -7.23 5.42 8.05
N LYS A 192 -5.97 5.13 8.39
CA LYS A 192 -5.52 4.85 9.77
C LYS A 192 -5.02 6.13 10.44
N PRO A 193 -5.06 6.22 11.79
CA PRO A 193 -4.58 7.39 12.52
C PRO A 193 -3.12 7.69 12.15
N GLY A 194 -2.86 8.90 11.67
CA GLY A 194 -1.54 9.34 11.17
C GLY A 194 -1.38 9.33 9.65
N THR A 195 -2.36 8.88 8.86
CA THR A 195 -2.37 9.07 7.40
C THR A 195 -2.63 10.55 7.09
N VAL A 196 -1.64 11.24 6.51
CA VAL A 196 -1.74 12.65 6.11
C VAL A 196 -1.75 12.77 4.59
N PHE A 197 -2.83 13.32 4.04
CA PHE A 197 -2.90 13.73 2.65
C PHE A 197 -2.37 15.17 2.53
N VAL A 198 -1.10 15.31 2.15
CA VAL A 198 -0.49 16.64 1.91
C VAL A 198 -0.81 17.08 0.49
N GLN A 199 -1.75 18.01 0.33
CA GLN A 199 -1.84 18.83 -0.88
C GLN A 199 -0.85 19.99 -0.77
N GLY A 200 -0.04 20.20 -1.81
CA GLY A 200 0.78 21.39 -1.90
C GLY A 200 -0.10 22.63 -1.99
N GLY A 201 -0.09 23.48 -0.95
CA GLY A 201 -0.60 24.85 -0.97
C GLY A 201 -1.90 25.14 -0.21
N SER A 202 -2.78 24.16 0.04
CA SER A 202 -4.05 24.42 0.73
C SER A 202 -4.46 23.24 1.59
N ALA A 203 -4.52 23.45 2.91
CA ALA A 203 -5.03 22.57 3.96
C ALA A 203 -4.51 21.11 3.97
N SER A 204 -3.70 20.78 4.98
CA SER A 204 -3.53 19.38 5.37
C SER A 204 -4.88 18.82 5.82
N PHE A 205 -5.47 17.91 5.05
CA PHE A 205 -6.66 17.19 5.50
C PHE A 205 -6.23 16.17 6.53
N HIS A 206 -6.40 16.51 7.81
CA HIS A 206 -6.39 15.53 8.90
C HIS A 206 -7.68 14.74 8.83
N VAL A 207 -7.55 13.42 8.86
CA VAL A 207 -8.66 12.50 9.08
C VAL A 207 -9.20 12.79 10.48
N LYS A 208 -10.32 13.51 10.58
CA LYS A 208 -11.03 13.65 11.85
C LYS A 208 -11.79 12.35 12.08
N ASN A 209 -11.41 11.62 13.14
CA ASN A 209 -12.20 10.51 13.65
C ASN A 209 -13.54 11.04 14.16
N ASN A 210 -14.58 10.95 13.35
CA ASN A 210 -15.96 11.14 13.81
C ASN A 210 -16.53 9.80 14.29
N ASN A 211 -15.88 9.18 15.27
CA ASN A 211 -16.51 8.16 16.10
C ASN A 211 -16.82 8.77 17.47
N VAL A 212 -17.76 9.73 17.46
CA VAL A 212 -18.63 10.01 18.60
C VAL A 212 -19.94 10.50 18.01
N GLN A 213 -20.96 9.64 17.98
CA GLN A 213 -22.35 10.01 18.20
C GLN A 213 -23.17 8.73 18.40
N GLU A 214 -23.58 8.59 19.68
CA GLU A 214 -24.67 7.79 20.29
C GLU A 214 -24.75 6.28 20.04
#